data_AF-A0A3S4MRY9-F1
#
_entry.id   AF-A0A3S4MRY9-F1
#
_cell.length_a   1.000
_cell.length_b   1.000
_cell.length_c   1.000
_cell.angle_alpha   90.00
_cell.angle_beta   90.00
_cell.angle_gamma   90.00
#
_symmetry.space_group_name_H-M   'P 1'
#
loop_
_entity.id
_entity.type
_entity.pdbx_description
1 polymer ?
#
loop_
_entity_poly.entity_id
_entity_poly.type
_entity_poly.pdbx_seq_one_letter_code
_entity_poly.pdbx_strand_id
1 'polypeptide(L)'
;MRRGDRKENRSHKRIYSALFVLGTVVILGFLGLYISKLSMISSGLYPVEESLIQAGYKKTSDGFEKKQSNVTITIKWNKEKKQFDKNHYLISTQQEAKLLSSQYVDKESLEVLTNGKFSNTFGFVHYTENKKKNWLKDSPRLVAHAGGTIREKEYNTFYTNSLEALQQNYGLGHRLFEMDFYLTSDRKLAAVHDWHQFGNKDGVALSSEEWKNFKAYGSPETPSRFTTMLIGDVLDQMVINSDMVLITDTKSMEIPKEDTVTQFEQIVTEAKNRDESLLDRVIPQIYNQEMFGEIEAIYPFQHIIYTLYSSPDSAEEVIDFISKHKEIEAVTISFADPRFNQDFIDAVHRLNKRIYIHTIHTYDDLTKYANVNVDGFYTGLLTPRDVALYESVSK
;
A
#
# COMPACT_ATOMS: atom_id res chain seq x y z
N MET A 1 2.45 54.60 -69.71
CA MET A 1 2.52 53.24 -69.13
C MET A 1 2.94 53.33 -67.66
N ARG A 2 2.05 53.05 -66.71
CA ARG A 2 2.34 52.60 -65.32
C ARG A 2 1.00 52.34 -64.61
N ARG A 3 0.40 51.18 -64.89
CA ARG A 3 -0.84 50.70 -64.24
C ARG A 3 -0.72 49.25 -63.73
N GLY A 4 0.51 48.73 -63.61
CA GLY A 4 0.83 47.37 -63.17
C GLY A 4 1.07 47.21 -61.66
N ASP A 5 1.81 48.11 -61.01
CA ASP A 5 2.35 47.85 -59.64
C ASP A 5 1.35 47.99 -58.47
N ARG A 6 0.16 48.56 -58.69
CA ARG A 6 -0.80 48.80 -57.57
C ARG A 6 -1.66 47.58 -57.20
N LYS A 7 -1.77 46.57 -58.07
CA LYS A 7 -2.61 45.38 -57.83
C LYS A 7 -1.87 44.32 -57.01
N GLU A 8 -0.60 44.07 -57.27
CA GLU A 8 0.23 43.13 -56.50
C GLU A 8 0.40 43.57 -55.04
N ASN A 9 0.68 44.86 -54.81
CA ASN A 9 0.91 45.39 -53.46
C ASN A 9 -0.36 45.36 -52.56
N ARG A 10 -1.56 45.42 -53.16
CA ARG A 10 -2.85 45.25 -52.45
C ARG A 10 -3.15 43.78 -52.14
N SER A 11 -2.75 42.85 -53.02
CA SER A 11 -2.92 41.41 -52.81
C SER A 11 -2.04 40.93 -51.66
N HIS A 12 -0.76 41.31 -51.65
CA HIS A 12 0.16 40.96 -50.57
C HIS A 12 -0.28 41.52 -49.22
N LYS A 13 -0.71 42.79 -49.14
CA LYS A 13 -1.24 43.36 -47.88
C LYS A 13 -2.45 42.59 -47.34
N ARG A 14 -3.36 42.13 -48.20
CA ARG A 14 -4.52 41.31 -47.77
C ARG A 14 -4.10 39.95 -47.24
N ILE A 15 -3.10 39.32 -47.86
CA ILE A 15 -2.56 38.03 -47.43
C ILE A 15 -1.84 38.17 -46.09
N TYR A 16 -0.97 39.19 -45.91
CA TYR A 16 -0.30 39.43 -44.63
C TYR A 16 -1.28 39.79 -43.50
N SER A 17 -2.31 40.58 -43.79
CA SER A 17 -3.37 40.87 -42.81
C SER A 17 -4.18 39.62 -42.44
N ALA A 18 -4.51 38.76 -43.41
CA ALA A 18 -5.21 37.50 -43.13
C ALA A 18 -4.33 36.53 -42.31
N LEU A 19 -3.03 36.41 -42.64
CA LEU A 19 -2.07 35.62 -41.87
C LEU A 19 -1.86 36.17 -40.45
N PHE A 20 -1.83 37.49 -40.29
CA PHE A 20 -1.72 38.13 -38.98
C PHE A 20 -2.96 37.91 -38.11
N VAL A 21 -4.17 38.05 -38.68
CA VAL A 21 -5.42 37.75 -37.98
C VAL A 21 -5.50 36.27 -37.60
N LEU A 22 -5.18 35.37 -38.53
CA LEU A 22 -5.14 33.93 -38.27
C LEU A 22 -4.13 33.59 -37.16
N GLY A 23 -2.92 34.14 -37.24
CA GLY A 23 -1.90 33.99 -36.19
C GLY A 23 -2.36 34.51 -34.84
N THR A 24 -3.04 35.65 -34.80
CA THR A 24 -3.58 36.24 -33.56
C THR A 24 -4.67 35.36 -32.96
N VAL A 25 -5.61 34.85 -33.77
CA VAL A 25 -6.67 33.94 -33.32
C VAL A 25 -6.08 32.65 -32.76
N VAL A 26 -5.05 32.09 -33.43
CA VAL A 26 -4.34 30.89 -32.96
C VAL A 26 -3.64 31.15 -31.62
N ILE A 27 -2.91 32.28 -31.48
CA ILE A 27 -2.23 32.65 -30.24
C ILE A 27 -3.23 32.85 -29.09
N LEU A 28 -4.33 33.57 -29.32
CA LEU A 28 -5.38 33.78 -28.33
C LEU A 28 -6.05 32.46 -27.93
N GLY A 29 -6.23 31.54 -28.89
CA GLY A 29 -6.71 30.19 -28.63
C GLY A 29 -5.77 29.39 -27.72
N PHE A 30 -4.47 29.38 -28.01
CA PHE A 30 -3.48 28.74 -27.16
C PHE A 30 -3.39 29.37 -25.77
N LEU A 31 -3.46 30.71 -25.69
CA LEU A 31 -3.47 31.44 -24.42
C LEU A 31 -4.71 31.09 -23.60
N GLY A 32 -5.90 31.02 -24.21
CA GLY A 32 -7.13 30.61 -23.56
C GLY A 32 -7.09 29.17 -23.04
N LEU A 33 -6.51 28.25 -23.81
CA LEU A 33 -6.29 26.86 -23.38
C LEU A 33 -5.28 26.78 -22.22
N TYR A 34 -4.21 27.56 -22.28
CA TYR A 34 -3.21 27.64 -21.21
C TYR A 34 -3.81 28.19 -19.92
N ILE A 35 -4.61 29.26 -19.99
CA ILE A 35 -5.34 29.82 -18.84
C ILE A 35 -6.33 28.79 -18.27
N SER A 36 -7.07 28.09 -19.13
CA SER A 36 -7.98 27.02 -18.70
C SER A 36 -7.22 25.89 -17.99
N LYS A 37 -6.06 25.47 -18.52
CA LYS A 37 -5.19 24.46 -17.89
C LYS A 37 -4.71 24.95 -16.51
N LEU A 38 -4.23 26.18 -16.42
CA LEU A 38 -3.81 26.79 -15.15
C LEU A 38 -4.94 26.81 -14.13
N SER A 39 -6.15 27.19 -14.56
CA SER A 39 -7.34 27.18 -13.70
C SER A 39 -7.63 25.79 -13.14
N MET A 40 -7.61 24.74 -13.97
CA MET A 40 -7.84 23.36 -13.54
C MET A 40 -6.78 22.90 -12.51
N ILE A 41 -5.50 23.13 -12.82
CA ILE A 41 -4.40 22.74 -11.92
C ILE A 41 -4.49 23.51 -10.59
N SER A 42 -4.82 24.80 -10.63
CA SER A 42 -4.99 25.63 -9.43
C SER A 42 -6.18 25.19 -8.56
N SER A 43 -7.20 24.56 -9.15
CA SER A 43 -8.33 23.97 -8.42
C SER A 43 -8.04 22.54 -7.93
N GLY A 44 -6.80 22.06 -8.06
CA GLY A 44 -6.39 20.73 -7.61
C GLY A 44 -6.66 19.61 -8.61
N LEU A 45 -7.05 19.93 -9.85
CA LEU A 45 -7.29 18.94 -10.91
C LEU A 45 -6.08 18.83 -11.83
N TYR A 46 -5.50 17.64 -11.90
CA TYR A 46 -4.27 17.39 -12.64
C TYR A 46 -4.53 16.57 -13.90
N PRO A 47 -3.85 16.87 -15.02
CA PRO A 47 -4.00 16.13 -16.27
C PRO A 47 -3.46 14.70 -16.11
N VAL A 48 -4.30 13.69 -16.33
CA VAL A 48 -3.98 12.28 -16.07
C VAL A 48 -2.75 11.82 -16.88
N GLU A 49 -2.77 12.04 -18.19
CA GLU A 49 -1.70 11.57 -19.09
C GLU A 49 -0.35 12.21 -18.78
N GLU A 50 -0.31 13.54 -18.62
CA GLU A 50 0.92 14.25 -18.27
C GLU A 50 1.45 13.80 -16.91
N SER A 51 0.57 13.62 -15.91
CA SER A 51 0.96 13.18 -14.57
C SER A 51 1.54 11.76 -14.57
N LEU A 52 0.92 10.81 -15.29
CA LEU A 52 1.42 9.44 -15.40
C LEU A 52 2.74 9.38 -16.17
N ILE A 53 2.90 10.16 -17.24
CA ILE A 53 4.18 10.26 -17.96
C ILE A 53 5.27 10.82 -17.04
N GLN A 54 4.98 11.87 -16.26
CA GLN A 54 5.94 12.41 -15.27
C GLN A 54 6.30 11.37 -14.19
N ALA A 55 5.37 10.49 -13.83
CA ALA A 55 5.63 9.37 -12.92
C ALA A 55 6.37 8.17 -13.57
N GLY A 56 6.79 8.29 -14.83
CA GLY A 56 7.58 7.30 -15.55
C GLY A 56 6.75 6.22 -16.27
N TYR A 57 5.43 6.40 -16.39
CA TYR A 57 4.60 5.49 -17.16
C TYR A 57 4.63 5.82 -18.66
N LYS A 58 4.55 4.79 -19.48
CA LYS A 58 4.39 4.87 -20.94
C LYS A 58 2.94 4.64 -21.30
N LYS A 59 2.40 5.45 -22.21
CA LYS A 59 1.04 5.28 -22.72
C LYS A 59 0.96 4.07 -23.65
N THR A 60 -0.07 3.26 -23.48
CA THR A 60 -0.41 2.11 -24.34
C THR A 60 -1.71 2.39 -25.11
N SER A 61 -2.19 1.42 -25.89
CA SER A 61 -3.48 1.54 -26.60
C SER A 61 -4.69 1.60 -25.65
N ASP A 62 -4.58 1.01 -24.45
CA ASP A 62 -5.67 0.79 -23.52
C ASP A 62 -5.40 1.36 -22.11
N GLY A 63 -4.30 2.07 -21.91
CA GLY A 63 -3.93 2.63 -20.61
C GLY A 63 -2.49 3.11 -20.54
N PHE A 64 -1.83 2.76 -19.44
CA PHE A 64 -0.45 3.12 -19.14
C PHE A 64 0.31 1.94 -18.52
N GLU A 65 1.60 1.86 -18.76
CA GLU A 65 2.46 0.81 -18.24
C GLU A 65 3.80 1.37 -17.72
N LYS A 66 4.27 0.82 -16.62
CA LYS A 66 5.62 1.04 -16.08
C LYS A 66 6.21 -0.31 -15.67
N LYS A 67 7.46 -0.58 -16.06
CA LYS A 67 8.21 -1.73 -15.56
C LYS A 67 9.07 -1.31 -14.36
N GLN A 68 8.95 -2.01 -13.25
CA GLN A 68 9.74 -1.79 -12.04
C GLN A 68 10.21 -3.16 -11.53
N SER A 69 11.52 -3.34 -11.45
CA SER A 69 12.13 -4.67 -11.24
C SER A 69 11.64 -5.69 -12.28
N ASN A 70 11.17 -6.85 -11.83
CA ASN A 70 10.51 -7.88 -12.63
C ASN A 70 8.99 -7.70 -12.73
N VAL A 71 8.41 -6.64 -12.17
CA VAL A 71 6.97 -6.39 -12.12
C VAL A 71 6.56 -5.38 -13.20
N THR A 72 5.48 -5.70 -13.93
CA THR A 72 4.83 -4.78 -14.86
C THR A 72 3.61 -4.17 -14.19
N ILE A 73 3.67 -2.86 -13.95
CA ILE A 73 2.58 -2.07 -13.40
C ILE A 73 1.75 -1.53 -14.56
N THR A 74 0.46 -1.84 -14.56
CA THR A 74 -0.49 -1.40 -15.59
C THR A 74 -1.59 -0.54 -14.95
N ILE A 75 -1.98 0.53 -15.62
CA ILE A 75 -3.06 1.43 -15.19
C ILE A 75 -4.06 1.55 -16.32
N LYS A 76 -5.33 1.26 -16.02
CA LYS A 76 -6.47 1.43 -16.93
C LYS A 76 -7.51 2.31 -16.28
N TRP A 77 -8.22 3.09 -17.09
CA TRP A 77 -9.32 3.92 -16.61
C TRP A 77 -10.66 3.23 -16.87
N ASN A 78 -11.42 2.98 -15.81
CA ASN A 78 -12.81 2.55 -15.89
C ASN A 78 -13.74 3.77 -15.91
N LYS A 79 -14.26 4.10 -17.09
CA LYS A 79 -15.16 5.25 -17.30
C LYS A 79 -16.49 5.13 -16.56
N GLU A 80 -17.05 3.93 -16.47
CA GLU A 80 -18.37 3.71 -15.86
C GLU A 80 -18.31 3.90 -14.35
N LYS A 81 -17.24 3.39 -13.73
CA LYS A 81 -17.04 3.45 -12.28
C LYS A 81 -16.28 4.70 -11.82
N LYS A 82 -15.68 5.46 -12.75
CA LYS A 82 -14.80 6.61 -12.47
C LYS A 82 -13.61 6.24 -11.56
N GLN A 83 -12.98 5.12 -11.89
CA GLN A 83 -11.90 4.52 -11.10
C GLN A 83 -10.72 4.15 -12.00
N PHE A 84 -9.52 4.26 -11.46
CA PHE A 84 -8.35 3.59 -12.04
C PHE A 84 -8.29 2.15 -11.55
N ASP A 85 -8.00 1.24 -12.47
CA ASP A 85 -7.55 -0.12 -12.17
C ASP A 85 -6.03 -0.13 -12.34
N LYS A 86 -5.30 -0.26 -11.23
CA LYS A 86 -3.85 -0.43 -11.21
C LYS A 86 -3.53 -1.85 -10.78
N ASN A 87 -3.25 -2.78 -11.70
CA ASN A 87 -3.07 -4.21 -11.36
C ASN A 87 -4.17 -4.75 -10.43
N HIS A 88 -5.43 -4.38 -10.69
CA HIS A 88 -6.65 -4.67 -9.92
C HIS A 88 -6.80 -3.95 -8.57
N TYR A 89 -5.85 -3.09 -8.19
CA TYR A 89 -6.08 -2.08 -7.14
C TYR A 89 -7.00 -0.99 -7.70
N LEU A 90 -8.23 -0.93 -7.17
CA LEU A 90 -9.24 0.03 -7.61
C LEU A 90 -9.09 1.35 -6.84
N ILE A 91 -8.83 2.44 -7.57
CA ILE A 91 -8.61 3.77 -6.99
C ILE A 91 -9.68 4.72 -7.50
N SER A 92 -10.53 5.18 -6.60
CA SER A 92 -11.63 6.10 -6.91
C SER A 92 -11.16 7.53 -6.98
N THR A 93 -11.72 8.26 -7.94
CA THR A 93 -11.53 9.71 -8.06
C THR A 93 -12.69 10.44 -7.42
N GLN A 94 -12.40 11.55 -6.72
CA GLN A 94 -13.42 12.40 -6.10
C GLN A 94 -13.94 13.43 -7.07
N GLN A 95 -13.06 13.92 -7.96
CA GLN A 95 -13.41 14.94 -8.94
C GLN A 95 -12.81 14.59 -10.30
N GLU A 96 -13.55 14.89 -11.36
CA GLU A 96 -13.09 14.75 -12.74
C GLU A 96 -13.50 15.97 -13.58
N ALA A 97 -12.66 16.30 -14.55
CA ALA A 97 -12.97 17.30 -15.56
C ALA A 97 -12.34 16.92 -16.90
N LYS A 98 -12.77 17.60 -17.96
CA LYS A 98 -12.23 17.41 -19.30
C LYS A 98 -11.95 18.76 -19.94
N LEU A 99 -10.75 18.90 -20.51
CA LEU A 99 -10.37 20.04 -21.34
C LEU A 99 -9.89 19.48 -22.68
N LEU A 100 -10.66 19.74 -23.75
CA LEU A 100 -10.48 19.10 -25.06
C LEU A 100 -10.50 17.57 -24.96
N SER A 101 -9.41 16.90 -25.32
CA SER A 101 -9.23 15.44 -25.21
C SER A 101 -8.60 15.01 -23.89
N SER A 102 -8.06 15.94 -23.11
CA SER A 102 -7.34 15.64 -21.86
C SER A 102 -8.30 15.46 -20.70
N GLN A 103 -8.15 14.33 -20.00
CA GLN A 103 -8.83 14.04 -18.75
C GLN A 103 -8.05 14.64 -17.58
N TYR A 104 -8.78 15.21 -16.63
CA TYR A 104 -8.26 15.72 -15.37
C TYR A 104 -8.98 15.04 -14.22
N VAL A 105 -8.24 14.75 -13.16
CA VAL A 105 -8.79 14.17 -11.92
C VAL A 105 -8.15 14.87 -10.72
N ASP A 106 -8.71 14.69 -9.53
CA ASP A 106 -8.12 15.24 -8.32
C ASP A 106 -6.68 14.73 -8.10
N LYS A 107 -5.83 15.66 -7.65
CA LYS A 107 -4.41 15.42 -7.38
C LYS A 107 -4.19 14.24 -6.43
N GLU A 108 -4.99 14.13 -5.38
CA GLU A 108 -4.85 13.11 -4.33
C GLU A 108 -4.98 11.70 -4.91
N SER A 109 -5.96 11.47 -5.78
CA SER A 109 -6.15 10.19 -6.46
C SER A 109 -4.94 9.81 -7.32
N LEU A 110 -4.31 10.77 -8.00
CA LEU A 110 -3.08 10.52 -8.77
C LEU A 110 -1.88 10.23 -7.86
N GLU A 111 -1.77 10.90 -6.72
CA GLU A 111 -0.72 10.64 -5.73
C GLU A 111 -0.84 9.23 -5.14
N VAL A 112 -2.05 8.76 -4.85
CA VAL A 112 -2.32 7.38 -4.44
C VAL A 112 -2.00 6.39 -5.56
N LEU A 113 -2.42 6.69 -6.78
CA LEU A 113 -2.19 5.86 -7.96
C LEU A 113 -0.71 5.66 -8.27
N THR A 114 0.08 6.71 -8.14
CA THR A 114 1.50 6.71 -8.53
C THR A 114 2.44 6.45 -7.35
N ASN A 115 1.91 6.41 -6.12
CA ASN A 115 2.68 6.38 -4.88
C ASN A 115 3.73 7.50 -4.79
N GLY A 116 3.41 8.69 -5.30
CA GLY A 116 4.28 9.86 -5.26
C GLY A 116 3.51 11.15 -5.00
N LYS A 117 4.21 12.28 -5.10
CA LYS A 117 3.65 13.62 -4.96
C LYS A 117 3.68 14.37 -6.26
N PHE A 118 2.63 15.17 -6.49
CA PHE A 118 2.56 16.07 -7.63
C PHE A 118 2.67 17.52 -7.18
N SER A 119 3.44 18.31 -7.91
CA SER A 119 3.47 19.76 -7.80
C SER A 119 3.34 20.38 -9.18
N ASN A 120 3.20 21.70 -9.26
CA ASN A 120 3.18 22.38 -10.54
C ASN A 120 3.93 23.70 -10.48
N THR A 121 4.54 24.06 -11.59
CA THR A 121 5.16 25.37 -11.80
C THR A 121 4.66 25.92 -13.12
N PHE A 122 3.97 27.06 -13.12
CA PHE A 122 3.38 27.66 -14.34
C PHE A 122 2.52 26.69 -15.18
N GLY A 123 1.80 25.77 -14.52
CA GLY A 123 0.93 24.79 -15.20
C GLY A 123 1.66 23.58 -15.79
N PHE A 124 2.95 23.44 -15.54
CA PHE A 124 3.72 22.22 -15.83
C PHE A 124 3.69 21.30 -14.61
N VAL A 125 3.30 20.04 -14.82
CA VAL A 125 3.24 19.06 -13.74
C VAL A 125 4.65 18.54 -13.43
N HIS A 126 4.96 18.43 -12.15
CA HIS A 126 6.18 17.80 -11.66
C HIS A 126 5.82 16.64 -10.73
N TYR A 127 6.45 15.50 -10.98
CA TYR A 127 6.35 14.33 -10.12
C TYR A 127 7.55 14.26 -9.18
N THR A 128 7.31 13.88 -7.94
CA THR A 128 8.35 13.52 -6.99
C THR A 128 7.96 12.19 -6.39
N GLU A 129 8.80 11.18 -6.58
CA GLU A 129 8.60 9.89 -5.93
C GLU A 129 8.60 10.07 -4.41
N ASN A 130 7.68 9.40 -3.71
CA ASN A 130 7.70 9.43 -2.26
C ASN A 130 9.03 8.82 -1.78
N LYS A 131 9.81 9.61 -1.04
CA LYS A 131 10.92 9.05 -0.26
C LYS A 131 10.34 8.07 0.75
N LYS A 132 11.13 7.04 1.11
CA LYS A 132 10.80 6.01 2.11
C LYS A 132 9.96 6.62 3.24
N LYS A 133 8.68 6.24 3.33
CA LYS A 133 7.81 6.67 4.42
C LYS A 133 8.38 6.11 5.70
N ASN A 134 8.42 6.92 6.75
CA ASN A 134 8.65 6.39 8.08
C ASN A 134 7.35 5.66 8.46
N TRP A 135 7.38 4.33 8.41
CA TRP A 135 6.20 3.50 8.63
C TRP A 135 5.60 3.68 10.04
N LEU A 136 6.31 4.31 10.98
CA LEU A 136 5.71 4.68 12.25
C LEU A 136 5.06 6.05 12.13
N LYS A 137 5.83 7.07 11.75
CA LYS A 137 5.36 8.47 11.77
C LYS A 137 4.16 8.71 10.85
N ASP A 138 4.14 8.04 9.70
CA ASP A 138 3.22 8.35 8.61
C ASP A 138 2.16 7.25 8.39
N SER A 139 2.18 6.16 9.16
CA SER A 139 1.25 5.03 8.94
C SER A 139 -0.04 5.14 9.72
N PRO A 140 -1.13 4.60 9.16
CA PRO A 140 -2.40 4.47 9.86
C PRO A 140 -2.25 3.64 11.14
N ARG A 141 -3.10 3.95 12.12
CA ARG A 141 -3.22 3.19 13.39
C ARG A 141 -3.66 1.73 13.19
N LEU A 142 -3.99 1.32 11.97
CA LEU A 142 -4.50 -0.01 11.68
C LEU A 142 -3.51 -0.85 10.89
N VAL A 143 -3.33 -2.07 11.37
CA VAL A 143 -2.70 -3.18 10.65
C VAL A 143 -3.81 -4.10 10.15
N ALA A 144 -3.86 -4.31 8.84
CA ALA A 144 -4.79 -5.26 8.22
C ALA A 144 -4.31 -6.69 8.53
N HIS A 145 -5.01 -7.37 9.44
CA HIS A 145 -4.66 -8.71 9.93
C HIS A 145 -4.97 -9.77 8.85
N ALA A 146 -3.99 -10.63 8.54
CA ALA A 146 -4.00 -11.63 7.48
C ALA A 146 -4.40 -11.07 6.09
N GLY A 147 -3.87 -9.87 5.78
CA GLY A 147 -4.22 -9.09 4.59
C GLY A 147 -5.52 -8.26 4.71
N GLY A 148 -6.25 -8.41 5.81
CA GLY A 148 -7.53 -7.77 6.10
C GLY A 148 -8.74 -8.59 5.62
N THR A 149 -9.91 -8.31 6.19
CA THR A 149 -11.15 -8.99 5.80
C THR A 149 -11.54 -8.66 4.37
N ILE A 150 -11.94 -9.67 3.61
CA ILE A 150 -12.59 -9.49 2.32
C ILE A 150 -14.08 -9.28 2.56
N ARG A 151 -14.57 -8.13 2.11
CA ARG A 151 -15.99 -7.74 2.16
C ARG A 151 -16.65 -8.11 0.84
N GLU A 152 -17.53 -9.09 0.90
CA GLU A 152 -18.37 -9.53 -0.20
C GLU A 152 -19.81 -9.08 0.05
N LYS A 153 -20.69 -9.26 -0.94
CA LYS A 153 -22.09 -8.83 -0.81
C LYS A 153 -22.83 -9.55 0.32
N GLU A 154 -22.50 -10.82 0.52
CA GLU A 154 -23.20 -11.70 1.48
C GLU A 154 -22.34 -12.06 2.69
N TYR A 155 -21.01 -12.04 2.54
CA TYR A 155 -20.09 -12.55 3.55
C TYR A 155 -18.92 -11.59 3.78
N ASN A 156 -18.41 -11.60 4.99
CA ASN A 156 -17.11 -11.06 5.33
C ASN A 156 -16.20 -12.24 5.63
N THR A 157 -15.09 -12.33 4.93
CA THR A 157 -14.19 -13.48 5.00
C THR A 157 -12.82 -13.07 5.54
N PHE A 158 -12.39 -13.71 6.62
CA PHE A 158 -11.18 -13.46 7.40
C PHE A 158 -10.08 -14.45 7.07
N TYR A 159 -8.83 -14.09 7.42
CA TYR A 159 -7.66 -14.99 7.44
C TYR A 159 -7.28 -15.58 6.08
N THR A 160 -7.67 -14.93 4.98
CA THR A 160 -7.48 -15.49 3.64
C THR A 160 -6.04 -15.40 3.16
N ASN A 161 -5.24 -14.47 3.70
CA ASN A 161 -3.85 -14.20 3.28
C ASN A 161 -3.71 -14.09 1.74
N SER A 162 -4.74 -13.54 1.09
CA SER A 162 -4.90 -13.66 -0.36
C SER A 162 -4.66 -12.35 -1.10
N LEU A 163 -4.45 -12.46 -2.41
CA LEU A 163 -4.28 -11.30 -3.29
C LEU A 163 -5.49 -10.35 -3.22
N GLU A 164 -6.71 -10.90 -3.20
CA GLU A 164 -7.94 -10.12 -3.13
C GLU A 164 -8.07 -9.34 -1.81
N ALA A 165 -7.58 -9.90 -0.70
CA ALA A 165 -7.54 -9.20 0.58
C ALA A 165 -6.64 -7.97 0.52
N LEU A 166 -5.42 -8.12 -0.01
CA LEU A 166 -4.48 -7.01 -0.21
C LEU A 166 -5.08 -5.93 -1.12
N GLN A 167 -5.63 -6.32 -2.27
CA GLN A 167 -6.20 -5.41 -3.25
C GLN A 167 -7.37 -4.60 -2.70
N GLN A 168 -8.33 -5.28 -2.05
CA GLN A 168 -9.49 -4.62 -1.49
C GLN A 168 -9.11 -3.70 -0.33
N ASN A 169 -8.33 -4.20 0.64
CA ASN A 169 -8.04 -3.44 1.86
C ASN A 169 -7.07 -2.27 1.61
N TYR A 170 -6.16 -2.39 0.63
CA TYR A 170 -5.36 -1.26 0.17
C TYR A 170 -6.23 -0.15 -0.44
N GLY A 171 -7.22 -0.53 -1.26
CA GLY A 171 -8.23 0.38 -1.81
C GLY A 171 -9.10 1.04 -0.74
N LEU A 172 -9.29 0.39 0.41
CA LEU A 172 -9.97 0.93 1.59
C LEU A 172 -9.06 1.80 2.48
N GLY A 173 -7.80 2.01 2.06
CA GLY A 173 -6.87 2.93 2.70
C GLY A 173 -5.80 2.28 3.58
N HIS A 174 -5.84 0.96 3.79
CA HIS A 174 -4.81 0.27 4.57
C HIS A 174 -3.44 0.38 3.90
N ARG A 175 -2.40 0.50 4.71
CA ARG A 175 -0.99 0.54 4.26
C ARG A 175 -0.10 -0.44 5.01
N LEU A 176 -0.46 -0.79 6.25
CA LEU A 176 0.18 -1.85 7.02
C LEU A 176 -0.62 -3.14 6.86
N PHE A 177 0.02 -4.21 6.40
CA PHE A 177 -0.59 -5.52 6.23
C PHE A 177 0.23 -6.54 6.99
N GLU A 178 -0.40 -7.20 7.94
CA GLU A 178 0.16 -8.41 8.52
C GLU A 178 -0.25 -9.60 7.64
N MET A 179 0.67 -10.52 7.42
CA MET A 179 0.41 -11.77 6.70
C MET A 179 1.10 -12.95 7.39
N ASP A 180 0.38 -14.06 7.45
CA ASP A 180 0.82 -15.32 8.01
C ASP A 180 1.63 -16.12 6.98
N PHE A 181 2.68 -16.82 7.43
CA PHE A 181 3.52 -17.62 6.54
C PHE A 181 3.87 -19.01 7.08
N TYR A 182 3.70 -20.04 6.24
CA TYR A 182 4.23 -21.39 6.45
C TYR A 182 5.00 -21.88 5.22
N LEU A 183 5.85 -22.89 5.43
CA LEU A 183 6.52 -23.59 4.34
C LEU A 183 5.56 -24.57 3.64
N THR A 184 5.63 -24.60 2.32
CA THR A 184 5.08 -25.66 1.46
C THR A 184 5.88 -26.95 1.62
N SER A 185 5.39 -28.08 1.09
CA SER A 185 6.09 -29.37 1.16
C SER A 185 7.46 -29.38 0.46
N ASP A 186 7.64 -28.53 -0.55
CA ASP A 186 8.90 -28.25 -1.25
C ASP A 186 9.64 -27.01 -0.69
N ARG A 187 9.30 -26.61 0.55
CA ARG A 187 9.97 -25.56 1.34
C ARG A 187 9.97 -24.17 0.70
N LYS A 188 8.92 -23.79 -0.02
CA LYS A 188 8.67 -22.41 -0.42
C LYS A 188 7.77 -21.70 0.59
N LEU A 189 7.96 -20.40 0.76
CA LEU A 189 7.22 -19.63 1.74
C LEU A 189 5.83 -19.23 1.21
N ALA A 190 4.79 -19.93 1.66
CA ALA A 190 3.40 -19.67 1.34
C ALA A 190 2.77 -18.69 2.34
N ALA A 191 1.99 -17.74 1.82
CA ALA A 191 1.15 -16.88 2.64
C ALA A 191 -0.13 -17.63 3.01
N VAL A 192 -0.18 -18.18 4.23
CA VAL A 192 -1.27 -19.02 4.70
C VAL A 192 -1.29 -19.01 6.24
N HIS A 193 -2.48 -18.92 6.83
CA HIS A 193 -2.61 -18.91 8.28
C HIS A 193 -2.34 -20.29 8.90
N ASP A 194 -2.80 -21.37 8.26
CA ASP A 194 -2.43 -22.75 8.58
C ASP A 194 -2.91 -23.70 7.47
N TRP A 195 -2.31 -24.89 7.38
CA TRP A 195 -2.66 -25.90 6.37
C TRP A 195 -3.97 -26.65 6.66
N HIS A 196 -4.47 -26.62 7.90
CA HIS A 196 -5.62 -27.42 8.35
C HIS A 196 -6.97 -26.76 8.08
N GLN A 197 -7.05 -25.43 8.15
CA GLN A 197 -8.29 -24.68 7.96
C GLN A 197 -8.27 -23.89 6.64
N PHE A 198 -7.12 -23.30 6.30
CA PHE A 198 -7.01 -22.37 5.16
C PHE A 198 -6.29 -22.97 3.94
N GLY A 199 -5.52 -24.05 4.17
CA GLY A 199 -4.91 -24.88 3.13
C GLY A 199 -5.86 -25.94 2.54
N ASN A 200 -5.35 -27.15 2.31
CA ASN A 200 -6.10 -28.26 1.72
C ASN A 200 -7.05 -28.98 2.70
N LYS A 201 -7.19 -28.47 3.93
CA LYS A 201 -8.08 -28.98 4.98
C LYS A 201 -7.77 -30.36 5.56
N ASP A 202 -6.62 -30.91 5.23
CA ASP A 202 -6.08 -32.14 5.79
C ASP A 202 -4.85 -31.88 6.67
N GLY A 203 -4.43 -30.61 6.80
CA GLY A 203 -3.21 -30.22 7.52
C GLY A 203 -1.93 -30.51 6.73
N VAL A 204 -2.02 -31.01 5.50
CA VAL A 204 -0.87 -31.33 4.67
C VAL A 204 -0.48 -30.12 3.85
N ALA A 205 0.80 -29.76 3.92
CA ALA A 205 1.36 -28.71 3.10
C ALA A 205 1.35 -29.12 1.62
N LEU A 206 0.68 -28.32 0.78
CA LEU A 206 0.78 -28.46 -0.67
C LEU A 206 2.20 -28.11 -1.14
N SER A 207 2.62 -28.62 -2.30
CA SER A 207 3.81 -28.09 -2.97
C SER A 207 3.57 -26.65 -3.44
N SER A 208 4.63 -25.90 -3.73
CA SER A 208 4.52 -24.52 -4.19
C SER A 208 3.76 -24.39 -5.51
N GLU A 209 3.90 -25.36 -6.41
CA GLU A 209 3.16 -25.41 -7.67
C GLU A 209 1.67 -25.69 -7.43
N GLU A 210 1.34 -26.68 -6.60
CA GLU A 210 -0.05 -26.95 -6.21
C GLU A 210 -0.67 -25.76 -5.48
N TRP A 211 0.07 -25.14 -4.56
CA TRP A 211 -0.38 -23.97 -3.82
C TRP A 211 -0.73 -22.81 -4.75
N LYS A 212 0.12 -22.50 -5.74
CA LYS A 212 -0.17 -21.44 -6.73
C LYS A 212 -1.41 -21.71 -7.59
N ASN A 213 -1.74 -22.98 -7.82
CA ASN A 213 -2.94 -23.38 -8.56
C ASN A 213 -4.17 -23.55 -7.65
N PHE A 214 -3.95 -23.68 -6.34
CA PHE A 214 -4.99 -23.79 -5.34
C PHE A 214 -5.73 -22.47 -5.15
N LYS A 215 -6.95 -22.55 -4.61
CA LYS A 215 -7.68 -21.37 -4.15
C LYS A 215 -8.08 -21.56 -2.69
N ALA A 216 -7.52 -20.72 -1.83
CA ALA A 216 -7.65 -20.83 -0.38
C ALA A 216 -9.05 -20.52 0.12
N TYR A 217 -9.34 -21.05 1.29
CA TYR A 217 -10.54 -20.77 2.08
C TYR A 217 -10.33 -19.52 2.95
N GLY A 218 -11.40 -19.10 3.62
CA GLY A 218 -11.31 -18.19 4.74
C GLY A 218 -12.27 -18.59 5.85
N SER A 219 -12.39 -17.74 6.86
CA SER A 219 -13.31 -17.93 7.98
C SER A 219 -14.36 -16.81 7.98
N PRO A 220 -15.64 -17.05 8.30
CA PRO A 220 -16.28 -18.36 8.22
C PRO A 220 -16.09 -18.95 6.82
N GLU A 221 -16.23 -20.26 6.68
CA GLU A 221 -16.17 -20.86 5.35
C GLU A 221 -17.38 -20.42 4.51
N THR A 222 -17.10 -19.92 3.30
CA THR A 222 -18.09 -19.52 2.31
C THR A 222 -17.85 -20.28 0.99
N PRO A 223 -18.74 -20.18 -0.01
CA PRO A 223 -18.45 -20.67 -1.35
C PRO A 223 -17.29 -19.94 -2.06
N SER A 224 -16.89 -18.77 -1.56
CA SER A 224 -15.82 -17.96 -2.16
C SER A 224 -14.45 -18.59 -1.96
N ARG A 225 -13.57 -18.35 -2.93
CA ARG A 225 -12.24 -18.95 -2.99
C ARG A 225 -11.25 -17.89 -3.46
N PHE A 226 -10.08 -17.85 -2.83
CA PHE A 226 -9.17 -16.71 -2.97
C PHE A 226 -7.83 -17.12 -3.56
N THR A 227 -7.19 -16.19 -4.25
CA THR A 227 -5.90 -16.42 -4.89
C THR A 227 -4.80 -16.50 -3.84
N THR A 228 -4.21 -17.68 -3.74
CA THR A 228 -3.06 -18.01 -2.90
C THR A 228 -1.80 -17.28 -3.38
N MET A 229 -0.88 -17.04 -2.47
CA MET A 229 0.38 -16.34 -2.74
C MET A 229 1.54 -17.07 -2.08
N LEU A 230 2.70 -17.00 -2.72
CA LEU A 230 4.01 -17.15 -2.07
C LEU A 230 4.53 -15.76 -1.67
N ILE A 231 5.56 -15.72 -0.82
CA ILE A 231 6.20 -14.45 -0.39
C ILE A 231 6.60 -13.57 -1.58
N GLY A 232 7.08 -14.17 -2.68
CA GLY A 232 7.43 -13.42 -3.89
C GLY A 232 6.23 -12.67 -4.48
N ASP A 233 5.03 -13.27 -4.46
CA ASP A 233 3.82 -12.65 -4.99
C ASP A 233 3.35 -11.48 -4.08
N VAL A 234 3.57 -11.59 -2.76
CA VAL A 234 3.35 -10.50 -1.78
C VAL A 234 4.33 -9.34 -2.02
N LEU A 235 5.61 -9.65 -2.22
CA LEU A 235 6.63 -8.65 -2.53
C LEU A 235 6.37 -7.95 -3.88
N ASP A 236 5.80 -8.65 -4.86
CA ASP A 236 5.34 -8.02 -6.11
C ASP A 236 4.25 -6.98 -5.84
N GLN A 237 3.36 -7.21 -4.86
CA GLN A 237 2.37 -6.21 -4.44
C GLN A 237 3.03 -4.97 -3.81
N MET A 238 4.11 -5.16 -3.04
CA MET A 238 4.89 -4.06 -2.46
C MET A 238 5.70 -3.28 -3.50
N VAL A 239 6.02 -3.87 -4.66
CA VAL A 239 6.58 -3.16 -5.81
C VAL A 239 5.51 -2.33 -6.51
N ILE A 240 4.31 -2.91 -6.70
CA ILE A 240 3.16 -2.19 -7.28
C ILE A 240 2.79 -0.99 -6.40
N ASN A 241 2.79 -1.16 -5.07
CA ASN A 241 2.41 -0.15 -4.10
C ASN A 241 3.58 0.17 -3.15
N SER A 242 4.36 1.19 -3.49
CA SER A 242 5.60 1.51 -2.76
C SER A 242 5.38 2.08 -1.35
N ASP A 243 4.14 2.39 -0.96
CA ASP A 243 3.77 2.76 0.41
C ASP A 243 3.04 1.66 1.18
N MET A 244 2.99 0.44 0.64
CA MET A 244 2.58 -0.76 1.36
C MET A 244 3.71 -1.25 2.28
N VAL A 245 3.37 -1.74 3.46
CA VAL A 245 4.30 -2.28 4.44
C VAL A 245 3.82 -3.65 4.84
N LEU A 246 4.73 -4.62 4.81
CA LEU A 246 4.48 -5.99 5.23
C LEU A 246 4.96 -6.17 6.67
N ILE A 247 4.07 -6.67 7.52
CA ILE A 247 4.39 -7.19 8.84
C ILE A 247 4.27 -8.71 8.73
N THR A 248 5.28 -9.47 9.18
CA THR A 248 5.29 -10.93 8.99
C THR A 248 4.86 -11.64 10.26
N ASP A 249 3.87 -12.52 10.20
CA ASP A 249 3.62 -13.54 11.22
C ASP A 249 4.14 -14.90 10.73
N THR A 250 5.33 -15.28 11.19
CA THR A 250 6.02 -16.51 10.76
C THR A 250 5.63 -17.73 11.59
N LYS A 251 4.77 -17.55 12.61
CA LYS A 251 4.34 -18.62 13.53
C LYS A 251 5.49 -19.39 14.15
N SER A 252 6.61 -18.71 14.40
CA SER A 252 7.87 -19.30 14.88
C SER A 252 7.77 -20.01 16.23
N MET A 253 6.69 -19.77 17.00
CA MET A 253 6.41 -20.50 18.24
C MET A 253 5.82 -21.91 18.01
N GLU A 254 5.37 -22.22 16.80
CA GLU A 254 4.71 -23.49 16.44
C GLU A 254 5.60 -24.42 15.58
N ILE A 255 6.74 -23.92 15.12
CA ILE A 255 7.60 -24.60 14.14
C ILE A 255 9.05 -24.71 14.64
N PRO A 256 9.85 -25.64 14.09
CA PRO A 256 11.27 -25.72 14.40
C PRO A 256 12.03 -24.45 14.02
N LYS A 257 13.12 -24.17 14.76
CA LYS A 257 14.04 -23.06 14.49
C LYS A 257 14.58 -23.06 13.06
N GLU A 258 14.90 -24.22 12.51
CA GLU A 258 15.41 -24.34 11.13
C GLU A 258 14.39 -23.86 10.09
N ASP A 259 13.10 -24.06 10.35
CA ASP A 259 12.04 -23.58 9.48
C ASP A 259 11.87 -22.06 9.62
N THR A 260 11.98 -21.51 10.83
CA THR A 260 12.01 -20.05 11.05
C THR A 260 13.16 -19.40 10.26
N VAL A 261 14.37 -19.95 10.36
CA VAL A 261 15.53 -19.48 9.57
C VAL A 261 15.22 -19.54 8.06
N THR A 262 14.68 -20.67 7.60
CA THR A 262 14.31 -20.86 6.18
C THR A 262 13.27 -19.82 5.70
N GLN A 263 12.29 -19.46 6.53
CA GLN A 263 11.29 -18.44 6.20
C GLN A 263 11.96 -17.07 5.99
N PHE A 264 12.80 -16.62 6.93
CA PHE A 264 13.49 -15.33 6.82
C PHE A 264 14.53 -15.29 5.69
N GLU A 265 15.28 -16.36 5.47
CA GLU A 265 16.19 -16.46 4.31
C GLU A 265 15.43 -16.30 2.98
N GLN A 266 14.23 -16.86 2.87
CA GLN A 266 13.39 -16.71 1.68
C GLN A 266 12.85 -15.30 1.52
N ILE A 267 12.41 -14.65 2.60
CA ILE A 267 11.98 -13.24 2.57
C ILE A 267 13.11 -12.36 2.02
N VAL A 268 14.32 -12.51 2.58
CA VAL A 268 15.49 -11.73 2.17
C VAL A 268 15.91 -12.02 0.74
N THR A 269 15.92 -13.30 0.35
CA THR A 269 16.28 -13.73 -1.01
C THR A 269 15.29 -13.21 -2.04
N GLU A 270 13.99 -13.38 -1.81
CA GLU A 270 12.94 -12.95 -2.74
C GLU A 270 12.85 -11.43 -2.85
N ALA A 271 13.16 -10.69 -1.78
CA ALA A 271 13.30 -9.25 -1.82
C ALA A 271 14.51 -8.82 -2.66
N LYS A 272 15.70 -9.38 -2.41
CA LYS A 272 16.93 -9.08 -3.17
C LYS A 272 16.82 -9.41 -4.66
N ASN A 273 16.08 -10.47 -5.01
CA ASN A 273 15.80 -10.83 -6.40
C ASN A 273 14.95 -9.78 -7.15
N ARG A 274 14.24 -8.91 -6.42
CA ARG A 274 13.37 -7.86 -6.97
C ARG A 274 13.99 -6.49 -6.80
N ASP A 275 14.14 -6.08 -5.56
CA ASP A 275 14.69 -4.80 -5.11
C ASP A 275 14.98 -4.94 -3.61
N GLU A 276 16.25 -4.86 -3.21
CA GLU A 276 16.66 -4.98 -1.80
C GLU A 276 15.99 -3.93 -0.90
N SER A 277 15.60 -2.77 -1.45
CA SER A 277 14.90 -1.72 -0.69
C SER A 277 13.48 -2.11 -0.24
N LEU A 278 12.94 -3.25 -0.72
CA LEU A 278 11.73 -3.84 -0.16
C LEU A 278 11.90 -4.18 1.32
N LEU A 279 13.10 -4.59 1.75
CA LEU A 279 13.39 -4.96 3.14
C LEU A 279 13.29 -3.78 4.11
N ASP A 280 13.34 -2.53 3.62
CA ASP A 280 13.05 -1.34 4.43
C ASP A 280 11.57 -1.23 4.84
N ARG A 281 10.70 -2.02 4.21
CA ARG A 281 9.23 -2.04 4.45
C ARG A 281 8.71 -3.43 4.79
N VAL A 282 9.60 -4.36 5.11
CA VAL A 282 9.27 -5.65 5.72
C VAL A 282 9.64 -5.57 7.19
N ILE A 283 8.68 -5.84 8.06
CA ILE A 283 8.79 -5.71 9.50
C ILE A 283 8.60 -7.09 10.12
N PRO A 284 9.69 -7.77 10.50
CA PRO A 284 9.60 -9.01 11.24
C PRO A 284 8.83 -8.86 12.55
N GLN A 285 7.94 -9.80 12.83
CA GLN A 285 7.50 -10.05 14.19
C GLN A 285 8.40 -11.10 14.83
N ILE A 286 8.85 -10.83 16.05
CA ILE A 286 9.57 -11.79 16.89
C ILE A 286 8.73 -12.18 18.10
N TYR A 287 8.93 -13.38 18.62
CA TYR A 287 8.13 -13.91 19.75
C TYR A 287 8.94 -14.15 21.02
N ASN A 288 10.27 -14.06 20.92
CA ASN A 288 11.20 -14.16 22.03
C ASN A 288 12.51 -13.45 21.66
N GLN A 289 13.38 -13.24 22.65
CA GLN A 289 14.65 -12.54 22.47
C GLN A 289 15.67 -13.33 21.61
N GLU A 290 15.66 -14.66 21.67
CA GLU A 290 16.59 -15.50 20.88
C GLU A 290 16.35 -15.31 19.38
N MET A 291 15.09 -15.29 18.97
CA MET A 291 14.66 -15.08 17.59
C MET A 291 15.18 -13.76 17.01
N PHE A 292 15.31 -12.70 17.82
CA PHE A 292 15.91 -11.44 17.36
C PHE A 292 17.34 -11.66 16.84
N GLY A 293 18.18 -12.37 17.60
CA GLY A 293 19.56 -12.66 17.20
C GLY A 293 19.63 -13.57 15.97
N GLU A 294 18.68 -14.51 15.84
CA GLU A 294 18.57 -15.37 14.66
C GLU A 294 18.24 -14.59 13.39
N ILE A 295 17.24 -13.70 13.44
CA ILE A 295 16.87 -12.90 12.27
C ILE A 295 17.94 -11.86 11.94
N GLU A 296 18.59 -11.26 12.95
CA GLU A 296 19.67 -10.28 12.75
C GLU A 296 20.88 -10.92 12.04
N ALA A 297 21.19 -12.19 12.33
CA ALA A 297 22.23 -12.93 11.65
C ALA A 297 21.93 -13.21 10.16
N ILE A 298 20.66 -13.28 9.78
CA ILE A 298 20.22 -13.44 8.38
C ILE A 298 20.24 -12.10 7.66
N TYR A 299 19.60 -11.08 8.26
CA TYR A 299 19.57 -9.73 7.75
C TYR A 299 19.25 -8.72 8.87
N PRO A 300 19.99 -7.61 8.98
CA PRO A 300 19.72 -6.58 9.98
C PRO A 300 18.52 -5.72 9.57
N PHE A 301 17.32 -6.23 9.80
CA PHE A 301 16.07 -5.50 9.55
C PHE A 301 16.04 -4.19 10.36
N GLN A 302 15.66 -3.09 9.72
CA GLN A 302 15.65 -1.77 10.36
C GLN A 302 14.49 -1.61 11.36
N HIS A 303 13.43 -2.40 11.17
CA HIS A 303 12.16 -2.26 11.86
C HIS A 303 11.68 -3.63 12.31
N ILE A 304 11.43 -3.80 13.61
CA ILE A 304 10.97 -5.05 14.22
C ILE A 304 9.80 -4.76 15.17
N ILE A 305 8.85 -5.68 15.22
CA ILE A 305 7.76 -5.70 16.20
C ILE A 305 7.98 -6.87 17.15
N TYR A 306 7.95 -6.62 18.46
CA TYR A 306 8.00 -7.69 19.45
C TYR A 306 6.58 -8.13 19.85
N THR A 307 6.22 -9.37 19.50
CA THR A 307 4.91 -9.97 19.73
C THR A 307 4.84 -10.72 21.05
N LEU A 308 3.89 -10.33 21.90
CA LEU A 308 3.85 -10.76 23.29
C LEU A 308 2.87 -11.89 23.58
N TYR A 309 1.82 -12.12 22.77
CA TYR A 309 0.78 -13.11 23.11
C TYR A 309 1.30 -14.56 23.27
N SER A 310 2.45 -14.88 22.69
CA SER A 310 3.13 -16.18 22.85
C SER A 310 4.52 -16.05 23.49
N SER A 311 4.88 -14.87 24.01
CA SER A 311 6.20 -14.62 24.56
C SER A 311 6.28 -15.02 26.04
N PRO A 312 7.31 -15.77 26.45
CA PRO A 312 7.47 -16.20 27.84
C PRO A 312 7.91 -15.07 28.77
N ASP A 313 8.40 -13.97 28.21
CA ASP A 313 9.04 -12.88 28.95
C ASP A 313 8.05 -12.11 29.83
N SER A 314 8.48 -11.77 31.04
CA SER A 314 7.80 -10.84 31.95
C SER A 314 7.77 -9.41 31.39
N ALA A 315 6.93 -8.55 31.98
CA ALA A 315 6.87 -7.14 31.59
C ALA A 315 8.25 -6.46 31.75
N GLU A 316 8.97 -6.76 32.83
CA GLU A 316 10.29 -6.23 33.11
C GLU A 316 11.33 -6.68 32.09
N GLU A 317 11.33 -7.96 31.71
CA GLU A 317 12.23 -8.51 30.68
C GLU A 317 11.94 -7.90 29.31
N VAL A 318 10.67 -7.72 28.95
CA VAL A 318 10.28 -7.04 27.70
C VAL A 318 10.81 -5.61 27.68
N ILE A 319 10.59 -4.83 28.75
CA ILE A 319 11.04 -3.44 28.82
C ILE A 319 12.58 -3.34 28.76
N ASP A 320 13.28 -4.19 29.50
CA ASP A 320 14.75 -4.24 29.47
C ASP A 320 15.26 -4.57 28.05
N PHE A 321 14.67 -5.56 27.39
CA PHE A 321 15.05 -5.97 26.05
C PHE A 321 14.83 -4.85 25.02
N ILE A 322 13.62 -4.31 24.91
CA ILE A 322 13.32 -3.27 23.90
C ILE A 322 14.08 -1.96 24.16
N SER A 323 14.56 -1.71 25.39
CA SER A 323 15.41 -0.56 25.70
C SER A 323 16.82 -0.66 25.09
N LYS A 324 17.30 -1.89 24.85
CA LYS A 324 18.64 -2.19 24.31
C LYS A 324 18.67 -2.26 22.78
N HIS A 325 17.51 -2.41 22.15
CA HIS A 325 17.38 -2.60 20.71
C HIS A 325 16.58 -1.46 20.08
N LYS A 326 17.25 -0.62 19.28
CA LYS A 326 16.60 0.53 18.62
C LYS A 326 15.68 0.09 17.49
N GLU A 327 15.99 -1.04 16.87
CA GLU A 327 15.32 -1.70 15.74
C GLU A 327 13.93 -2.21 16.14
N ILE A 328 13.74 -2.58 17.40
CA ILE A 328 12.42 -2.95 17.93
C ILE A 328 11.66 -1.67 18.21
N GLU A 329 10.77 -1.27 17.32
CA GLU A 329 10.09 0.03 17.43
C GLU A 329 8.69 -0.06 18.03
N ALA A 330 8.12 -1.26 18.08
CA ALA A 330 6.82 -1.49 18.69
C ALA A 330 6.74 -2.86 19.37
N VAL A 331 5.82 -2.96 20.32
CA VAL A 331 5.33 -4.22 20.88
C VAL A 331 3.89 -4.43 20.43
N THR A 332 3.50 -5.69 20.21
CA THR A 332 2.10 -6.06 20.01
C THR A 332 1.63 -7.02 21.10
N ILE A 333 0.47 -6.74 21.69
CA ILE A 333 -0.02 -7.41 22.88
C ILE A 333 -1.55 -7.57 22.82
N SER A 334 -2.06 -8.66 23.39
CA SER A 334 -3.51 -8.83 23.56
C SER A 334 -4.02 -7.98 24.72
N PHE A 335 -5.25 -7.47 24.61
CA PHE A 335 -5.88 -6.75 25.71
C PHE A 335 -6.08 -7.62 26.96
N ALA A 336 -6.24 -8.93 26.78
CA ALA A 336 -6.41 -9.87 27.89
C ALA A 336 -5.08 -10.25 28.58
N ASP A 337 -3.95 -9.78 28.05
CA ASP A 337 -2.64 -10.09 28.59
C ASP A 337 -2.44 -9.43 29.96
N PRO A 338 -2.00 -10.15 31.00
CA PRO A 338 -1.80 -9.58 32.33
C PRO A 338 -0.71 -8.50 32.39
N ARG A 339 0.22 -8.49 31.43
CA ARG A 339 1.24 -7.43 31.32
C ARG A 339 0.63 -6.11 30.82
N PHE A 340 -0.54 -6.16 30.16
CA PHE A 340 -1.20 -4.97 29.62
C PHE A 340 -1.86 -4.13 30.72
N ASN A 341 -1.11 -3.13 31.22
CA ASN A 341 -1.57 -2.16 32.20
C ASN A 341 -0.92 -0.79 31.97
N GLN A 342 -1.35 0.25 32.69
CA GLN A 342 -0.87 1.62 32.47
C GLN A 342 0.64 1.76 32.72
N ASP A 343 1.20 1.07 33.71
CA ASP A 343 2.63 1.15 34.01
C ASP A 343 3.48 0.59 32.87
N PHE A 344 3.04 -0.53 32.28
CA PHE A 344 3.66 -1.11 31.08
C PHE A 344 3.56 -0.17 29.88
N ILE A 345 2.37 0.41 29.65
CA ILE A 345 2.14 1.36 28.55
C ILE A 345 3.09 2.55 28.66
N ASP A 346 3.13 3.17 29.83
CA ASP A 346 3.99 4.33 30.08
C ASP A 346 5.48 3.96 29.98
N ALA A 347 5.87 2.73 30.37
CA ALA A 347 7.24 2.25 30.24
C ALA A 347 7.68 2.12 28.78
N VAL A 348 6.84 1.52 27.92
CA VAL A 348 7.11 1.42 26.47
C VAL A 348 7.20 2.81 25.84
N HIS A 349 6.28 3.72 26.19
CA HIS A 349 6.25 5.09 25.65
C HIS A 349 7.45 5.94 26.10
N ARG A 350 7.93 5.77 27.34
CA ARG A 350 9.18 6.43 27.82
C ARG A 350 10.40 6.05 26.98
N LEU A 351 10.39 4.86 26.36
CA LEU A 351 11.42 4.40 25.44
C LEU A 351 11.20 4.88 23.99
N ASN A 352 10.19 5.73 23.76
CA ASN A 352 9.75 6.19 22.43
C ASN A 352 9.41 5.01 21.49
N LYS A 353 8.84 3.94 22.06
CA LYS A 353 8.34 2.76 21.36
C LYS A 353 6.81 2.78 21.33
N ARG A 354 6.21 1.98 20.46
CA ARG A 354 4.76 1.92 20.29
C ARG A 354 4.12 0.65 20.83
N ILE A 355 2.82 0.72 21.06
CA ILE A 355 1.99 -0.42 21.44
C ILE A 355 0.89 -0.60 20.41
N TYR A 356 0.81 -1.81 19.84
CA TYR A 356 -0.29 -2.25 19.02
C TYR A 356 -1.10 -3.31 19.77
N ILE A 357 -2.43 -3.23 19.64
CA ILE A 357 -3.34 -4.22 20.23
C ILE A 357 -3.78 -5.22 19.17
N HIS A 358 -3.64 -6.50 19.49
CA HIS A 358 -4.11 -7.60 18.65
C HIS A 358 -5.26 -8.34 19.35
N THR A 359 -6.41 -8.59 18.73
CA THR A 359 -6.99 -7.99 17.51
C THR A 359 -8.31 -7.31 17.88
N ILE A 360 -8.66 -6.23 17.20
CA ILE A 360 -9.95 -5.55 17.37
C ILE A 360 -10.86 -5.80 16.18
N HIS A 361 -12.16 -5.94 16.43
CA HIS A 361 -13.13 -6.26 15.38
C HIS A 361 -14.26 -5.24 15.27
N THR A 362 -14.55 -4.50 16.34
CA THR A 362 -15.73 -3.64 16.43
C THR A 362 -15.38 -2.19 16.72
N TYR A 363 -16.32 -1.29 16.45
CA TYR A 363 -16.23 0.11 16.89
C TYR A 363 -16.23 0.24 18.42
N ASP A 364 -16.88 -0.68 19.13
CA ASP A 364 -16.85 -0.73 20.59
C ASP A 364 -15.45 -1.07 21.09
N ASP A 365 -14.76 -2.02 20.47
CA ASP A 365 -13.35 -2.31 20.74
C ASP A 365 -12.48 -1.08 20.49
N LEU A 366 -12.63 -0.44 19.33
CA LEU A 366 -11.87 0.76 18.99
C LEU A 366 -12.08 1.86 20.05
N THR A 367 -13.32 2.13 20.45
CA THR A 367 -13.64 3.16 21.44
C THR A 367 -13.09 2.82 22.82
N LYS A 368 -13.20 1.56 23.23
CA LYS A 368 -12.69 1.08 24.51
C LYS A 368 -11.17 1.20 24.57
N TYR A 369 -10.47 0.80 23.51
CA TYR A 369 -9.01 0.68 23.53
C TYR A 369 -8.29 1.95 23.08
N ALA A 370 -8.89 2.80 22.25
CA ALA A 370 -8.28 4.08 21.88
C ALA A 370 -8.14 5.04 23.08
N ASN A 371 -8.93 4.85 24.14
CA ASN A 371 -8.88 5.65 25.37
C ASN A 371 -7.76 5.25 26.34
N VAL A 372 -7.04 4.15 26.11
CA VAL A 372 -5.96 3.67 26.99
C VAL A 372 -4.56 3.95 26.45
N ASN A 373 -4.39 5.05 25.70
CA ASN A 373 -3.11 5.54 25.19
C ASN A 373 -2.28 4.49 24.42
N VAL A 374 -2.92 3.71 23.54
CA VAL A 374 -2.23 2.79 22.62
C VAL A 374 -2.09 3.41 21.22
N ASP A 375 -1.09 3.00 20.47
CA ASP A 375 -0.72 3.63 19.20
C ASP A 375 -1.48 3.06 18.00
N GLY A 376 -1.81 1.77 18.03
CA GLY A 376 -2.52 1.13 16.93
C GLY A 376 -3.13 -0.22 17.24
N PHE A 377 -3.71 -0.83 16.22
CA PHE A 377 -4.54 -2.02 16.33
C PHE A 377 -4.39 -2.92 15.11
N TYR A 378 -4.32 -4.22 15.34
CA TYR A 378 -4.55 -5.22 14.32
C TYR A 378 -6.06 -5.39 14.17
N THR A 379 -6.54 -5.44 12.93
CA THR A 379 -7.97 -5.62 12.65
C THR A 379 -8.20 -6.29 11.31
N GLY A 380 -9.25 -7.09 11.23
CA GLY A 380 -9.79 -7.54 9.95
C GLY A 380 -10.81 -6.56 9.36
N LEU A 381 -11.64 -5.94 10.21
CA LEU A 381 -12.89 -5.27 9.78
C LEU A 381 -12.80 -3.75 9.70
N LEU A 382 -12.08 -3.12 10.60
CA LEU A 382 -12.03 -1.66 10.61
C LEU A 382 -11.12 -1.16 9.48
N THR A 383 -11.48 -0.02 8.92
CA THR A 383 -10.75 0.69 7.88
C THR A 383 -10.14 1.97 8.45
N PRO A 384 -9.10 2.53 7.82
CA PRO A 384 -8.55 3.82 8.24
C PRO A 384 -9.60 4.94 8.24
N ARG A 385 -10.64 4.85 7.40
CA ARG A 385 -11.76 5.77 7.41
C ARG A 385 -12.59 5.68 8.69
N ASP A 386 -12.79 4.49 9.22
CA ASP A 386 -13.52 4.27 10.48
C ASP A 386 -12.79 4.92 11.65
N VAL A 387 -11.46 4.79 11.69
CA VAL A 387 -10.61 5.45 12.71
C VAL A 387 -10.61 6.96 12.55
N ALA A 388 -10.47 7.47 11.31
CA ALA A 388 -10.53 8.91 11.06
C ALA A 388 -11.88 9.51 11.48
N LEU A 389 -12.98 8.78 11.26
CA LEU A 389 -14.30 9.18 11.73
C LEU A 389 -14.35 9.22 13.27
N TYR A 390 -13.91 8.16 13.94
CA TYR A 390 -13.83 8.11 15.41
C TYR A 390 -13.03 9.29 15.99
N GLU A 391 -11.86 9.59 15.43
CA GLU A 391 -11.00 10.69 15.89
C GLU A 391 -11.60 12.07 15.61
N SER A 392 -12.47 12.19 14.61
CA SER A 392 -13.16 13.45 14.31
C SER A 392 -14.31 13.79 15.26
N VAL A 393 -14.88 12.77 15.93
CA VAL A 393 -16.04 12.93 16.84
C VAL A 393 -15.68 12.78 18.32
N SER A 394 -14.49 12.26 18.62
CA SER A 394 -14.02 12.02 20.00
C SER A 394 -13.13 13.14 20.55
N LYS A 395 -12.83 14.15 19.72
CA LYS A 395 -12.19 15.42 20.10
C LYS A 395 -13.29 16.45 20.36
#